data_AF-A0A6L7S4K2-F1
#
_entry.id   AF-A0A6L7S4K2-F1
#
_cell.length_a   1.000
_cell.length_b   1.000
_cell.length_c   1.000
_cell.angle_alpha   90.00
_cell.angle_beta   90.00
_cell.angle_gamma   90.00
#
_symmetry.space_group_name_H-M   'P 1'
#
loop_
_entity.id
_entity.type
_entity.pdbx_description
1 polymer ?
#
loop_
_entity_poly.entity_id
_entity_poly.type
_entity_poly.pdbx_seq_one_letter_code
_entity_poly.pdbx_strand_id
1 'polypeptide(L)'
;MLVGVGPAAIEMGMVPASGDVAEVKIRAVNTGARVLAKVRMKNGSVLYDGDAAIDGVPGTAAPVELQFMDTVGGATGAMFPTGSRTDCIDGVDVTCMDVAMPMVIARAEAFGLSGHEGAAELDRNRGFFERMEAIRLAAAMRMGMGDASKSVTPKFGLLASARSGGSAATRYFMPWNTHPSLAVTGSQCMAACLLCPGTVGEGLLKALPSAPAHLALEHPMGHLNVVIDYSRDGDRFELNWAGLVRTARKLAEGQVFVPTEVWRGRTS
;
A
#
# COMPACT_ATOMS: atom_id res chain seq x y z
N MET A 1 -3.19 -12.77 2.41
CA MET A 1 -2.79 -13.70 3.49
C MET A 1 -2.88 -13.06 4.87
N LEU A 2 -2.12 -11.99 5.17
CA LEU A 2 -2.08 -11.36 6.51
C LEU A 2 -3.45 -11.09 7.15
N VAL A 3 -4.45 -10.65 6.37
CA VAL A 3 -5.82 -10.37 6.87
C VAL A 3 -6.49 -11.56 7.58
N GLY A 4 -6.15 -12.80 7.22
CA GLY A 4 -6.71 -13.99 7.85
C GLY A 4 -6.08 -14.35 9.19
N VAL A 5 -4.93 -13.76 9.56
CA VAL A 5 -4.18 -14.12 10.77
C VAL A 5 -4.94 -13.72 12.04
N GLY A 6 -5.53 -12.51 12.07
CA GLY A 6 -6.31 -12.04 13.21
C GLY A 6 -7.51 -12.94 13.53
N PRO A 7 -8.43 -13.16 12.57
CA PRO A 7 -9.53 -14.10 12.70
C PRO A 7 -9.10 -15.49 13.14
N ALA A 8 -8.08 -16.06 12.49
CA ALA A 8 -7.58 -17.40 12.82
C ALA A 8 -7.02 -17.49 14.23
N ALA A 9 -6.23 -16.51 14.68
CA ALA A 9 -5.65 -16.50 16.02
C ALA A 9 -6.73 -16.44 17.12
N ILE A 10 -7.82 -15.70 16.88
CA ILE A 10 -8.96 -15.64 17.79
C ILE A 10 -9.68 -17.00 17.84
N GLU A 11 -10.02 -17.57 16.68
CA GLU A 11 -10.73 -18.85 16.63
C GLU A 11 -9.90 -20.03 17.16
N MET A 12 -8.57 -19.99 16.98
CA MET A 12 -7.64 -20.99 17.53
C MET A 12 -7.39 -20.80 19.03
N GLY A 13 -8.00 -19.81 19.68
CA GLY A 13 -7.80 -19.52 21.10
C GLY A 13 -6.41 -19.01 21.46
N MET A 14 -5.63 -18.54 20.47
CA MET A 14 -4.29 -18.00 20.69
C MET A 14 -4.32 -16.61 21.32
N VAL A 15 -5.42 -15.87 21.12
CA VAL A 15 -5.62 -14.51 21.63
C VAL A 15 -7.02 -14.43 22.24
N PRO A 16 -7.15 -13.99 23.51
CA PRO A 16 -8.46 -13.72 24.08
C PRO A 16 -9.09 -12.51 23.38
N ALA A 17 -10.36 -12.63 23.01
CA ALA A 17 -11.11 -11.58 22.33
C ALA A 17 -12.45 -11.33 23.04
N SER A 18 -12.82 -10.06 23.20
CA SER A 18 -14.06 -9.62 23.82
C SER A 18 -14.54 -8.30 23.23
N GLY A 19 -15.82 -7.98 23.39
CA GLY A 19 -16.44 -6.78 22.81
C GLY A 19 -16.75 -6.96 21.32
N ASP A 20 -17.08 -5.85 20.65
CA ASP A 20 -17.49 -5.84 19.23
C ASP A 20 -16.30 -5.78 18.26
N VAL A 21 -15.11 -5.42 18.76
CA VAL A 21 -13.87 -5.35 17.99
C VAL A 21 -12.73 -5.94 18.83
N ALA A 22 -12.08 -6.97 18.30
CA ALA A 22 -10.88 -7.56 18.88
C ALA A 22 -9.63 -6.98 18.22
N GLU A 23 -8.63 -6.65 19.05
CA GLU A 23 -7.33 -6.16 18.59
C GLU A 23 -6.26 -7.27 18.68
N VAL A 24 -5.72 -7.66 17.53
CA VAL A 24 -4.71 -8.72 17.43
C VAL A 24 -3.39 -8.13 16.95
N LYS A 25 -2.37 -8.16 17.82
CA LYS A 25 -1.01 -7.71 17.50
C LYS A 25 -0.24 -8.82 16.80
N ILE A 26 0.13 -8.58 15.55
CA ILE A 26 0.81 -9.53 14.66
C ILE A 26 2.22 -9.04 14.39
N ARG A 27 3.20 -9.95 14.47
CA ARG A 27 4.55 -9.73 13.95
C ARG A 27 4.75 -10.61 12.73
N ALA A 28 4.91 -9.99 11.55
CA ALA A 28 5.21 -10.72 10.33
C ALA A 28 6.67 -11.22 10.37
N VAL A 29 6.89 -12.51 10.59
CA VAL A 29 8.23 -13.08 10.81
C VAL A 29 9.17 -12.95 9.61
N ASN A 30 8.63 -12.83 8.40
CA ASN A 30 9.39 -12.70 7.16
C ASN A 30 9.93 -11.28 6.91
N THR A 31 9.29 -10.25 7.49
CA THR A 31 9.69 -8.84 7.29
C THR A 31 10.00 -8.11 8.59
N GLY A 32 9.65 -8.68 9.75
CA GLY A 32 9.67 -8.00 11.03
C GLY A 32 8.51 -7.02 11.26
N ALA A 33 7.65 -6.79 10.26
CA ALA A 33 6.59 -5.78 10.34
C ALA A 33 5.62 -6.03 11.51
N ARG A 34 5.26 -4.95 12.20
CA ARG A 34 4.32 -4.96 13.34
C ARG A 34 2.96 -4.46 12.85
N VAL A 35 1.94 -5.30 13.01
CA VAL A 35 0.61 -5.03 12.47
C VAL A 35 -0.43 -5.20 13.59
N LEU A 36 -1.31 -4.22 13.76
CA LEU A 36 -2.51 -4.36 14.56
C LEU A 36 -3.68 -4.72 13.65
N ALA A 37 -4.28 -5.89 13.83
CA ALA A 37 -5.50 -6.28 13.15
C ALA A 37 -6.71 -5.97 14.05
N LYS A 38 -7.67 -5.19 13.55
CA LYS A 38 -8.96 -4.98 14.20
C LYS A 38 -9.99 -5.90 13.53
N VAL A 39 -10.50 -6.86 14.29
CA VAL A 39 -11.40 -7.90 13.81
C VAL A 39 -12.78 -7.68 14.41
N ARG A 40 -13.82 -7.65 13.58
CA ARG A 40 -15.20 -7.53 14.05
C ARG A 40 -15.64 -8.82 14.73
N MET A 41 -16.33 -8.65 15.85
CA MET A 41 -16.80 -9.74 16.69
C MET A 41 -18.31 -9.58 16.92
N LYS A 42 -19.01 -10.71 17.09
CA LYS A 42 -20.41 -10.75 17.49
C LYS A 42 -20.62 -11.93 18.42
N ASN A 43 -21.18 -11.67 19.61
CA ASN A 43 -21.44 -12.70 20.63
C ASN A 43 -20.20 -13.57 20.95
N GLY A 44 -19.03 -12.94 21.05
CA GLY A 44 -17.77 -13.63 21.35
C GLY A 44 -17.15 -14.43 20.20
N SER A 45 -17.75 -14.41 19.00
CA SER A 45 -17.24 -15.09 17.80
C SER A 45 -16.79 -14.08 16.74
N VAL A 46 -15.86 -14.48 15.89
CA VAL A 46 -15.47 -13.66 14.73
C VAL A 46 -16.68 -13.47 13.81
N LEU A 47 -16.93 -12.23 13.42
CA LEU A 47 -17.97 -11.89 12.45
C LEU A 47 -17.35 -11.80 11.05
N TYR A 48 -17.81 -12.64 10.12
CA TYR A 48 -17.39 -12.61 8.72
C TYR A 48 -18.37 -11.89 7.79
N ASP A 49 -19.64 -11.79 8.18
CA ASP A 49 -20.67 -11.11 7.41
C ASP A 49 -20.65 -9.60 7.66
N GLY A 50 -20.81 -8.81 6.61
CA GLY A 50 -20.80 -7.35 6.67
C GLY A 50 -21.04 -6.73 5.31
N ASP A 51 -20.89 -5.41 5.24
CA ASP A 51 -21.19 -4.57 4.08
C ASP A 51 -19.92 -4.09 3.34
N ALA A 52 -18.72 -4.41 3.83
CA ALA A 52 -17.49 -4.02 3.18
C ALA A 52 -17.28 -4.83 1.90
N ALA A 53 -17.11 -4.13 0.78
CA ALA A 53 -16.69 -4.69 -0.50
C ALA A 53 -15.21 -4.39 -0.76
N ILE A 54 -14.50 -5.32 -1.40
CA ILE A 54 -13.14 -5.09 -1.91
C ILE A 54 -13.07 -5.55 -3.36
N ASP A 55 -12.37 -4.78 -4.18
CA ASP A 55 -12.23 -5.09 -5.60
C ASP A 55 -11.55 -6.44 -5.82
N GLY A 56 -12.10 -7.25 -6.72
CA GLY A 56 -11.64 -8.59 -7.03
C GLY A 56 -12.24 -9.72 -6.18
N VAL A 57 -13.11 -9.41 -5.20
CA VAL A 57 -13.82 -10.42 -4.40
C VAL A 57 -15.35 -10.20 -4.52
N PRO A 58 -16.13 -11.19 -5.00
CA PRO A 58 -17.58 -11.05 -5.10
C PRO A 58 -18.27 -10.93 -3.74
N GLY A 59 -19.30 -10.08 -3.67
CA GLY A 59 -20.13 -9.88 -2.47
C GLY A 59 -19.52 -8.94 -1.45
N THR A 60 -19.99 -9.04 -0.21
CA THR A 60 -19.55 -8.22 0.92
C THR A 60 -19.21 -9.09 2.13
N ALA A 61 -18.39 -8.55 3.03
CA ALA A 61 -17.98 -9.21 4.26
C ALA A 61 -17.68 -8.17 5.36
N ALA A 62 -17.46 -8.64 6.58
CA ALA A 62 -17.02 -7.78 7.67
C ALA A 62 -15.62 -7.21 7.38
N PRO A 63 -15.38 -5.91 7.67
CA PRO A 63 -14.07 -5.31 7.49
C PRO A 63 -13.09 -5.83 8.54
N VAL A 64 -11.88 -6.12 8.09
CA VAL A 64 -10.69 -6.31 8.93
C VAL A 64 -9.73 -5.18 8.61
N GLU A 65 -9.50 -4.31 9.59
CA GLU A 65 -8.55 -3.21 9.45
C GLU A 65 -7.16 -3.70 9.87
N LEU A 66 -6.18 -3.51 8.99
CA LEU A 66 -4.78 -3.84 9.26
C LEU A 66 -4.00 -2.53 9.37
N GLN A 67 -3.46 -2.24 10.55
CA GLN A 67 -2.66 -1.05 10.83
C GLN A 67 -1.20 -1.45 10.94
N PHE A 68 -0.37 -0.99 10.01
CA PHE A 68 1.06 -1.22 9.97
C PHE A 68 1.75 -0.11 10.74
N MET A 69 2.45 -0.50 11.81
CA MET A 69 3.25 0.38 12.66
C MET A 69 4.65 0.51 12.08
N ASP A 70 5.37 1.56 12.47
CA ASP A 70 6.79 1.76 12.14
C ASP A 70 7.08 1.68 10.62
N THR A 71 6.17 2.26 9.81
CA THR A 71 6.26 2.18 8.34
C THR A 71 7.18 3.22 7.73
N VAL A 72 7.58 4.25 8.48
CA VAL A 72 8.39 5.36 7.97
C VAL A 72 9.87 4.98 7.92
N GLY A 73 10.52 5.24 6.78
CA GLY A 73 11.97 5.13 6.63
C GLY A 73 12.51 3.71 6.75
N GLY A 74 11.70 2.67 6.51
CA GLY A 74 12.12 1.29 6.71
C GLY A 74 13.32 0.87 5.84
N ALA A 75 13.47 1.45 4.65
CA ALA A 75 14.57 1.15 3.72
C ALA A 75 15.68 2.21 3.74
N THR A 76 15.34 3.45 4.06
CA THR A 76 16.24 4.61 3.89
C THR A 76 16.54 5.36 5.19
N GLY A 77 15.85 5.05 6.28
CA GLY A 77 15.99 5.67 7.59
C GLY A 77 15.19 6.97 7.80
N ALA A 78 14.52 7.50 6.77
CA ALA A 78 13.76 8.75 6.86
C ALA A 78 12.51 8.74 5.97
N MET A 79 11.49 9.54 6.32
CA MET A 79 10.31 9.72 5.46
C MET A 79 10.67 10.36 4.11
N PHE A 80 11.58 11.34 4.12
CA PHE A 80 12.07 12.06 2.95
C PHE A 80 13.58 11.89 2.84
N PRO A 81 14.06 10.85 2.14
CA PRO A 81 15.48 10.47 2.16
C PRO A 81 16.40 11.49 1.51
N THR A 82 15.87 12.32 0.61
CA THR A 82 16.59 13.42 -0.04
C THR A 82 16.68 14.68 0.82
N GLY A 83 15.99 14.70 1.98
CA GLY A 83 15.84 15.87 2.84
C GLY A 83 14.79 16.88 2.34
N SER A 84 14.21 16.68 1.15
CA SER A 84 13.22 17.56 0.54
C SER A 84 11.88 16.84 0.34
N ARG A 85 10.78 17.57 0.44
CA ARG A 85 9.44 17.00 0.16
C ARG A 85 9.15 16.88 -1.33
N THR A 86 9.77 17.77 -2.11
CA THR A 86 9.73 17.78 -3.56
C THR A 86 11.15 18.08 -4.06
N ASP A 87 11.63 17.24 -4.98
CA ASP A 87 12.87 17.37 -5.72
C ASP A 87 12.56 17.64 -7.19
N CYS A 88 13.41 18.37 -7.89
CA CYS A 88 13.37 18.44 -9.36
C CYS A 88 14.46 17.50 -9.94
N ILE A 89 14.04 16.56 -10.80
CA ILE A 89 14.91 15.59 -11.48
C ILE A 89 14.53 15.57 -12.95
N ASP A 90 15.48 15.88 -13.83
CA ASP A 90 15.28 15.95 -15.28
C ASP A 90 14.06 16.79 -15.70
N GLY A 91 13.87 17.92 -15.01
CA GLY A 91 12.77 18.85 -15.24
C GLY A 91 11.40 18.36 -14.77
N VAL A 92 11.34 17.29 -13.98
CA VAL A 92 10.11 16.77 -13.36
C VAL A 92 10.19 16.93 -11.85
N ASP A 93 9.17 17.54 -11.28
CA ASP A 93 8.98 17.57 -9.83
C ASP A 93 8.53 16.20 -9.34
N VAL A 94 9.26 15.67 -8.37
CA VAL A 94 9.01 14.37 -7.75
C VAL A 94 9.09 14.45 -6.24
N THR A 95 8.33 13.62 -5.54
CA THR A 95 8.51 13.36 -4.12
C THR A 95 9.24 12.04 -3.95
N CYS A 96 10.43 12.07 -3.35
CA CYS A 96 11.15 10.88 -2.91
C CYS A 96 10.75 10.57 -1.46
N MET A 97 9.97 9.51 -1.26
CA MET A 97 9.40 9.19 0.05
C MET A 97 9.59 7.71 0.40
N ASP A 98 9.81 7.41 1.68
CA ASP A 98 9.87 6.04 2.19
C ASP A 98 8.86 5.84 3.31
N VAL A 99 7.67 5.36 2.93
CA VAL A 99 6.60 4.95 3.84
C VAL A 99 6.09 3.59 3.37
N ALA A 100 6.42 2.53 4.11
CA ALA A 100 6.23 1.11 3.80
C ALA A 100 6.95 0.60 2.54
N MET A 101 7.26 1.49 1.59
CA MET A 101 8.00 1.24 0.37
C MET A 101 8.74 2.53 -0.03
N PRO A 102 10.05 2.48 -0.34
CA PRO A 102 10.73 3.61 -0.95
C PRO A 102 10.19 3.85 -2.37
N MET A 103 9.68 5.06 -2.59
CA MET A 103 9.04 5.47 -3.83
C MET A 103 9.55 6.82 -4.34
N VAL A 104 9.54 6.93 -5.67
CA VAL A 104 9.58 8.19 -6.41
C VAL A 104 8.17 8.42 -6.95
N ILE A 105 7.57 9.54 -6.57
CA ILE A 105 6.18 9.86 -6.89
C ILE A 105 6.17 11.13 -7.73
N ALA A 106 5.46 11.15 -8.84
CA ALA A 106 5.31 12.31 -9.71
C ALA A 106 3.86 12.54 -10.10
N ARG A 107 3.54 13.71 -10.66
CA ARG A 107 2.23 13.91 -11.31
C ARG A 107 2.24 13.34 -12.73
N ALA A 108 1.15 12.69 -13.13
CA ALA A 108 1.01 12.12 -14.47
C ALA A 108 1.20 13.17 -15.58
N GLU A 109 0.69 14.39 -15.37
CA GLU A 109 0.77 15.49 -16.32
C GLU A 109 2.21 15.89 -16.68
N ALA A 110 3.18 15.71 -15.78
CA ALA A 110 4.58 16.00 -16.04
C ALA A 110 5.21 15.08 -17.12
N PHE A 111 4.54 13.96 -17.41
CA PHE A 111 4.88 13.01 -18.47
C PHE A 111 3.94 13.10 -19.67
N GLY A 112 3.05 14.10 -19.72
CA GLY A 112 2.01 14.21 -20.75
C GLY A 112 0.94 13.12 -20.64
N LEU A 113 0.80 12.48 -19.47
CA LEU A 113 -0.18 11.45 -19.20
C LEU A 113 -1.37 12.05 -18.44
N SER A 114 -2.54 11.46 -18.64
CA SER A 114 -3.75 11.77 -17.89
C SER A 114 -3.74 11.16 -16.49
N GLY A 115 -3.01 10.06 -16.28
CA GLY A 115 -3.04 9.25 -15.06
C GLY A 115 -4.16 8.20 -15.03
N HIS A 116 -4.92 8.09 -16.12
CA HIS A 116 -6.05 7.16 -16.27
C HIS A 116 -5.82 6.07 -17.32
N GLU A 117 -4.65 6.02 -17.93
CA GLU A 117 -4.25 5.02 -18.93
C GLU A 117 -4.36 3.59 -18.36
N GLY A 118 -4.65 2.63 -19.22
CA GLY A 118 -4.63 1.21 -18.83
C GLY A 118 -3.19 0.68 -18.67
N ALA A 119 -3.01 -0.42 -17.93
CA ALA A 119 -1.68 -1.02 -17.75
C ALA A 119 -1.02 -1.39 -19.09
N ALA A 120 -1.77 -1.98 -20.02
CA ALA A 120 -1.27 -2.35 -21.34
C ALA A 120 -0.93 -1.15 -22.23
N GLU A 121 -1.59 0.00 -22.02
CA GLU A 121 -1.29 1.24 -22.73
C GLU A 121 0.03 1.83 -22.24
N LEU A 122 0.20 1.92 -20.92
CA LEU A 122 1.44 2.39 -20.30
C LEU A 122 2.62 1.50 -20.68
N ASP A 123 2.47 0.18 -20.61
CA ASP A 123 3.53 -0.79 -20.95
C ASP A 123 4.01 -0.69 -22.40
N ARG A 124 3.17 -0.19 -23.32
CA ARG A 124 3.55 0.10 -24.71
C ARG A 124 4.22 1.46 -24.89
N ASN A 125 4.11 2.36 -23.92
CA ASN A 125 4.71 3.69 -23.98
C ASN A 125 6.19 3.67 -23.56
N ARG A 126 7.05 3.26 -24.50
CA ARG A 126 8.50 3.13 -24.27
C ARG A 126 9.16 4.46 -23.89
N GLY A 127 8.75 5.57 -24.51
CA GLY A 127 9.29 6.89 -24.20
C GLY A 127 9.00 7.35 -22.76
N PHE A 128 7.80 7.04 -22.24
CA PHE A 128 7.51 7.25 -20.83
C PHE A 128 8.42 6.40 -19.92
N PHE A 129 8.55 5.10 -20.20
CA PHE A 129 9.37 4.19 -19.39
C PHE A 129 10.85 4.60 -19.38
N GLU A 130 11.40 5.03 -20.51
CA GLU A 130 12.79 5.53 -20.60
C GLU A 130 12.99 6.76 -19.71
N ARG A 131 12.09 7.74 -19.79
CA ARG A 131 12.18 8.98 -18.99
C ARG A 131 11.96 8.70 -17.49
N MET A 132 10.97 7.87 -17.17
CA MET A 132 10.66 7.47 -15.80
C MET A 132 11.83 6.71 -15.16
N GLU A 133 12.46 5.78 -15.90
CA GLU A 133 13.59 5.00 -15.40
C GLU A 133 14.82 5.89 -15.13
N ALA A 134 15.13 6.84 -16.02
CA ALA A 134 16.21 7.80 -15.80
C ALA A 134 16.01 8.59 -14.49
N ILE A 135 14.80 9.10 -14.26
CA ILE A 135 14.44 9.80 -13.02
C ILE A 135 14.53 8.86 -11.81
N ARG A 136 14.03 7.62 -11.94
CA ARG A 136 14.05 6.62 -10.86
C ARG A 136 15.47 6.30 -10.41
N LEU A 137 16.40 6.12 -11.35
CA LEU A 137 17.82 5.84 -11.06
C LEU A 137 18.51 7.04 -10.41
N ALA A 138 18.27 8.25 -10.92
CA ALA A 138 18.80 9.47 -10.31
C ALA A 138 18.25 9.69 -8.88
N ALA A 139 16.95 9.46 -8.67
CA ALA A 139 16.33 9.54 -7.36
C ALA A 139 16.90 8.49 -6.40
N ALA A 140 17.13 7.25 -6.84
CA ALA A 140 17.73 6.21 -6.01
C ALA A 140 19.10 6.63 -5.45
N MET A 141 19.93 7.28 -6.28
CA MET A 141 21.21 7.85 -5.84
C MET A 141 21.02 8.94 -4.78
N ARG A 142 20.06 9.86 -4.99
CA ARG A 142 19.75 10.94 -4.03
C ARG A 142 19.14 10.43 -2.73
N MET A 143 18.42 9.32 -2.78
CA MET A 143 17.82 8.64 -1.61
C MET A 143 18.85 7.81 -0.81
N GLY A 144 20.11 7.76 -1.25
CA GLY A 144 21.16 6.97 -0.60
C GLY A 144 21.07 5.47 -0.86
N MET A 145 20.30 5.03 -1.87
CA MET A 145 20.07 3.62 -2.19
C MET A 145 21.12 3.04 -3.15
N GLY A 146 21.96 3.89 -3.77
CA GLY A 146 22.98 3.49 -4.73
C GLY A 146 22.40 3.18 -6.13
N ASP A 147 23.17 2.43 -6.93
CA ASP A 147 22.76 2.04 -8.28
C ASP A 147 21.58 1.05 -8.24
N ALA A 148 20.43 1.53 -8.68
CA ALA A 148 19.18 0.77 -8.72
C ALA A 148 18.89 0.11 -10.09
N SER A 149 19.84 0.07 -11.02
CA SER A 149 19.66 -0.49 -12.38
C SER A 149 19.22 -1.96 -12.38
N LYS A 150 19.65 -2.73 -11.37
CA LYS A 150 19.25 -4.13 -11.15
C LYS A 150 18.33 -4.31 -9.95
N SER A 151 17.88 -3.21 -9.34
CA SER A 151 17.00 -3.21 -8.18
C SER A 151 15.55 -2.93 -8.59
N VAL A 152 14.63 -3.59 -7.91
CA VAL A 152 13.20 -3.32 -8.06
C VAL A 152 12.74 -2.12 -7.20
N THR A 153 13.63 -1.50 -6.43
CA THR A 153 13.40 -0.31 -5.60
C THR A 153 14.38 0.82 -5.95
N PRO A 154 14.03 2.11 -5.73
CA PRO A 154 12.71 2.59 -5.34
C PRO A 154 11.68 2.31 -6.43
N LYS A 155 10.41 2.23 -6.03
CA LYS A 155 9.28 2.06 -6.96
C LYS A 155 8.91 3.42 -7.55
N PHE A 156 8.23 3.43 -8.69
CA PHE A 156 7.72 4.66 -9.27
C PHE A 156 6.19 4.71 -9.17
N GLY A 157 5.65 5.89 -8.87
CA GLY A 157 4.22 6.14 -8.80
C GLY A 157 3.84 7.42 -9.54
N LEU A 158 2.71 7.40 -10.24
CA LEU A 158 2.08 8.60 -10.78
C LEU A 158 0.79 8.91 -10.03
N LEU A 159 0.59 10.19 -9.73
CA LEU A 159 -0.64 10.74 -9.18
C LEU A 159 -1.37 11.61 -10.20
N ALA A 160 -2.69 11.54 -10.17
CA ALA A 160 -3.59 12.44 -10.89
C ALA A 160 -4.89 12.63 -10.10
N SER A 161 -5.71 13.60 -10.50
CA SER A 161 -7.03 13.80 -9.91
C SER A 161 -7.92 12.59 -10.14
N ALA A 162 -8.69 12.20 -9.12
CA ALA A 162 -9.67 11.11 -9.22
C ALA A 162 -10.77 11.41 -10.25
N ARG A 163 -11.29 10.37 -10.93
CA ARG A 163 -12.43 10.48 -11.87
C ARG A 163 -13.61 9.58 -11.53
N SER A 164 -13.41 8.58 -10.68
CA SER A 164 -14.39 7.55 -10.33
C SER A 164 -14.86 7.66 -8.87
N GLY A 165 -14.79 8.86 -8.30
CA GLY A 165 -15.26 9.14 -6.94
C GLY A 165 -14.24 8.80 -5.85
N GLY A 166 -13.03 8.35 -6.21
CA GLY A 166 -11.93 8.15 -5.28
C GLY A 166 -11.29 9.46 -4.81
N SER A 167 -10.21 9.32 -4.03
CA SER A 167 -9.43 10.43 -3.50
C SER A 167 -8.39 10.93 -4.51
N ALA A 168 -7.72 10.01 -5.22
CA ALA A 168 -6.78 10.32 -6.29
C ALA A 168 -6.67 9.12 -7.25
N ALA A 169 -6.29 9.39 -8.50
CA ALA A 169 -5.88 8.36 -9.43
C ALA A 169 -4.39 8.06 -9.30
N THR A 170 -4.06 6.77 -9.35
CA THR A 170 -2.71 6.26 -9.13
C THR A 170 -2.29 5.30 -10.24
N ARG A 171 -1.02 5.35 -10.64
CA ARG A 171 -0.36 4.31 -11.44
C ARG A 171 0.93 3.91 -10.75
N TYR A 172 1.16 2.62 -10.64
CA TYR A 172 2.27 2.06 -9.87
C TYR A 172 3.12 1.16 -10.76
N PHE A 173 4.43 1.33 -10.71
CA PHE A 173 5.36 0.65 -11.62
C PHE A 173 6.29 -0.30 -10.86
N MET A 174 6.35 -1.54 -11.34
CA MET A 174 7.29 -2.58 -10.92
C MET A 174 8.46 -2.58 -11.89
N PRO A 175 9.51 -1.79 -11.62
CA PRO A 175 9.98 -0.64 -12.41
C PRO A 175 9.79 -0.72 -13.93
N TRP A 176 9.94 -1.90 -14.51
CA TRP A 176 9.89 -2.18 -15.95
C TRP A 176 8.49 -2.51 -16.49
N ASN A 177 7.51 -2.67 -15.62
CA ASN A 177 6.11 -2.94 -15.99
C ASN A 177 5.14 -2.20 -15.09
N THR A 178 3.97 -1.89 -15.63
CA THR A 178 2.87 -1.31 -14.87
C THR A 178 2.19 -2.38 -14.03
N HIS A 179 1.94 -2.09 -12.76
CA HIS A 179 1.15 -2.96 -11.91
C HIS A 179 -0.33 -2.86 -12.32
N PRO A 180 -1.03 -3.99 -12.55
CA PRO A 180 -2.41 -3.96 -13.06
C PRO A 180 -3.40 -3.34 -12.06
N SER A 181 -3.08 -3.39 -10.77
CA SER A 181 -3.79 -2.68 -9.71
C SER A 181 -2.88 -1.71 -8.95
N LEU A 182 -2.71 -1.87 -7.65
CA LEU A 182 -1.81 -1.08 -6.81
C LEU A 182 -1.25 -1.97 -5.70
N ALA A 183 0.07 -1.93 -5.50
CA ALA A 183 0.69 -2.67 -4.40
C ALA A 183 0.30 -2.06 -3.06
N VAL A 184 0.01 -2.90 -2.06
CA VAL A 184 -0.38 -2.48 -0.71
C VAL A 184 0.61 -1.48 -0.10
N THR A 185 1.91 -1.78 -0.09
CA THR A 185 2.92 -0.88 0.49
C THR A 185 3.06 0.41 -0.32
N GLY A 186 2.97 0.33 -1.65
CA GLY A 186 2.96 1.52 -2.51
C GLY A 186 1.77 2.44 -2.25
N SER A 187 0.59 1.87 -2.00
CA SER A 187 -0.62 2.63 -1.68
C SER A 187 -0.48 3.45 -0.41
N GLN A 188 0.20 2.92 0.60
CA GLN A 188 0.47 3.63 1.86
C GLN A 188 1.40 4.83 1.63
N CYS A 189 2.46 4.64 0.82
CA CYS A 189 3.36 5.74 0.46
C CYS A 189 2.68 6.83 -0.36
N MET A 190 1.88 6.45 -1.36
CA MET A 190 1.15 7.42 -2.20
C MET A 190 0.05 8.14 -1.41
N ALA A 191 -0.62 7.46 -0.48
CA ALA A 191 -1.56 8.07 0.46
C ALA A 191 -0.88 9.08 1.39
N ALA A 192 0.29 8.74 1.95
CA ALA A 192 1.07 9.66 2.76
C ALA A 192 1.52 10.89 1.96
N CYS A 193 1.92 10.69 0.69
CA CYS A 193 2.23 11.79 -0.22
C CYS A 193 1.02 12.73 -0.39
N LEU A 194 -0.18 12.22 -0.62
CA LEU A 194 -1.39 13.05 -0.79
C LEU A 194 -1.73 13.88 0.46
N LEU A 195 -1.42 13.40 1.66
CA LEU A 195 -1.75 14.04 2.93
C LEU A 195 -0.67 15.02 3.42
N CYS A 196 0.59 14.77 3.05
CA CYS A 196 1.73 15.55 3.49
C CYS A 196 1.87 16.85 2.69
N PRO A 197 1.88 18.03 3.34
CA PRO A 197 2.02 19.30 2.63
C PRO A 197 3.38 19.48 1.97
N GLY A 198 3.43 20.20 0.85
CA GLY A 198 4.65 20.47 0.09
C GLY A 198 5.20 19.29 -0.72
N THR A 199 4.44 18.21 -0.87
CA THR A 199 4.76 17.11 -1.80
C THR A 199 4.06 17.33 -3.14
N VAL A 200 4.41 16.53 -4.16
CA VAL A 200 3.71 16.56 -5.46
C VAL A 200 2.23 16.14 -5.38
N GLY A 201 1.84 15.49 -4.27
CA GLY A 201 0.46 15.11 -4.00
C GLY A 201 -0.41 16.26 -3.48
N GLU A 202 0.20 17.35 -3.02
CA GLU A 202 -0.53 18.51 -2.51
C GLU A 202 -1.48 19.08 -3.58
N GLY A 203 -2.70 19.43 -3.17
CA GLY A 203 -3.72 19.99 -4.04
C GLY A 203 -4.51 18.98 -4.89
N LEU A 204 -4.17 17.69 -4.87
CA LEU A 204 -4.96 16.66 -5.58
C LEU A 204 -6.22 16.23 -4.82
N LEU A 205 -6.19 16.31 -3.48
CA LEU A 205 -7.37 16.01 -2.66
C LEU A 205 -8.33 17.21 -2.68
N LYS A 206 -9.62 16.94 -2.90
CA LYS A 206 -10.69 17.96 -2.87
C LYS A 206 -10.77 18.69 -1.52
N ALA A 207 -10.56 17.94 -0.44
CA ALA A 207 -10.48 18.43 0.93
C ALA A 207 -9.53 17.53 1.71
N LEU A 208 -8.81 18.10 2.68
CA LEU A 208 -7.97 17.32 3.57
C LEU A 208 -8.87 16.58 4.58
N PRO A 209 -8.88 15.24 4.61
CA PRO A 209 -9.66 14.48 5.58
C PRO A 209 -9.15 14.66 7.02
N SER A 210 -9.99 14.41 8.02
CA SER A 210 -9.52 14.25 9.40
C SER A 210 -8.81 12.91 9.60
N ALA A 211 -7.87 12.84 10.55
CA ALA A 211 -7.27 11.57 10.95
C ALA A 211 -8.24 10.72 11.80
N PRO A 212 -8.30 9.39 11.61
CA PRO A 212 -7.68 8.63 10.52
C PRO A 212 -8.32 8.95 9.17
N ALA A 213 -7.49 9.22 8.16
CA ALA A 213 -7.93 9.54 6.82
C ALA A 213 -8.20 8.28 6.01
N HIS A 214 -9.42 8.16 5.50
CA HIS A 214 -9.81 7.10 4.58
C HIS A 214 -9.66 7.60 3.14
N LEU A 215 -8.72 7.01 2.40
CA LEU A 215 -8.41 7.38 1.03
C LEU A 215 -8.71 6.20 0.09
N ALA A 216 -9.49 6.45 -0.95
CA ALA A 216 -9.74 5.50 -2.02
C ALA A 216 -8.82 5.83 -3.21
N LEU A 217 -7.76 5.05 -3.39
CA LEU A 217 -6.79 5.27 -4.47
C LEU A 217 -7.21 4.52 -5.72
N GLU A 218 -7.61 5.23 -6.78
CA GLU A 218 -8.03 4.63 -8.03
C GLU A 218 -6.81 4.03 -8.76
N HIS A 219 -6.95 2.83 -9.29
CA HIS A 219 -5.94 2.12 -10.08
C HIS A 219 -6.61 1.47 -11.30
N PRO A 220 -5.88 0.87 -12.26
CA PRO A 220 -6.48 0.41 -13.53
C PRO A 220 -7.61 -0.63 -13.43
N MET A 221 -7.81 -1.23 -12.26
CA MET A 221 -8.79 -2.28 -11.99
C MET A 221 -9.89 -1.87 -10.99
N GLY A 222 -9.90 -0.62 -10.52
CA GLY A 222 -10.82 -0.17 -9.49
C GLY A 222 -10.15 0.78 -8.51
N HIS A 223 -10.26 0.52 -7.22
CA HIS A 223 -9.76 1.33 -6.12
C HIS A 223 -9.21 0.49 -4.97
N LEU A 224 -8.23 1.07 -4.28
CA LEU A 224 -7.66 0.51 -3.06
C LEU A 224 -7.90 1.46 -1.90
N ASN A 225 -8.66 0.99 -0.90
CA ASN A 225 -8.92 1.74 0.32
C ASN A 225 -7.74 1.65 1.30
N VAL A 226 -7.14 2.80 1.57
CA VAL A 226 -6.03 3.01 2.51
C VAL A 226 -6.53 3.86 3.66
N VAL A 227 -6.10 3.54 4.88
CA VAL A 227 -6.41 4.34 6.07
C VAL A 227 -5.09 4.83 6.65
N ILE A 228 -4.92 6.14 6.78
CA ILE A 228 -3.69 6.73 7.34
C ILE A 228 -4.05 7.52 8.58
N ASP A 229 -3.42 7.19 9.69
CA ASP A 229 -3.47 8.03 10.88
C ASP A 229 -2.23 8.91 10.93
N TYR A 230 -2.45 10.19 11.12
CA TYR A 230 -1.39 11.19 11.08
C TYR A 230 -1.73 12.36 11.98
N SER A 231 -0.71 13.10 12.38
CA SER A 231 -0.86 14.43 12.97
C SER A 231 -0.27 15.48 12.04
N ARG A 232 -0.93 16.64 12.00
CA ARG A 232 -0.50 17.79 11.21
C ARG A 232 -0.63 19.06 12.04
N ASP A 233 0.47 19.82 12.09
CA ASP A 233 0.53 21.13 12.73
C ASP A 233 1.32 22.08 11.84
N GLY A 234 0.61 22.97 11.12
CA GLY A 234 1.16 23.76 10.04
C GLY A 234 1.80 22.88 8.95
N ASP A 235 3.12 23.03 8.79
CA ASP A 235 3.92 22.22 7.87
C ASP A 235 4.40 20.91 8.49
N ARG A 236 4.37 20.74 9.82
CA ARG A 236 4.79 19.48 10.44
C ARG A 236 3.78 18.38 10.08
N PHE A 237 4.30 17.25 9.64
CA PHE A 237 3.52 16.06 9.31
C PHE A 237 4.18 14.84 9.95
N GLU A 238 3.41 14.09 10.73
CA GLU A 238 3.86 12.87 11.38
C GLU A 238 2.85 11.77 11.09
N LEU A 239 3.33 10.65 10.54
CA LEU A 239 2.51 9.48 10.24
C LEU A 239 2.60 8.51 11.41
N ASN A 240 1.47 8.27 12.08
CA ASN A 240 1.40 7.39 13.25
C ASN A 240 1.36 5.93 12.81
N TRP A 241 0.48 5.61 11.86
CA TRP A 241 0.41 4.31 11.22
C TRP A 241 -0.26 4.42 9.85
N ALA A 242 0.06 3.44 8.99
CA ALA A 242 -0.58 3.30 7.69
C ALA A 242 -1.31 1.97 7.64
N GLY A 243 -2.51 1.95 7.09
CA GLY A 243 -3.37 0.79 7.16
C GLY A 243 -4.25 0.61 5.94
N LEU A 244 -5.01 -0.47 5.96
CA LEU A 244 -5.86 -0.89 4.86
C LEU A 244 -7.02 -1.71 5.37
N VAL A 245 -8.14 -1.57 4.66
CA VAL A 245 -9.34 -2.35 4.91
C VAL A 245 -9.33 -3.56 3.97
N ARG A 246 -9.48 -4.74 4.55
CA ARG A 246 -9.59 -6.00 3.83
C ARG A 246 -10.75 -6.81 4.39
N THR A 247 -11.06 -7.91 3.73
CA THR A 247 -12.03 -8.90 4.22
C THR A 247 -11.34 -10.26 4.36
N ALA A 248 -11.87 -11.08 5.24
CA ALA A 248 -11.47 -12.48 5.42
C ALA A 248 -12.72 -13.33 5.59
N ARG A 249 -12.62 -14.64 5.30
CA ARG A 249 -13.68 -15.62 5.54
C ARG A 249 -13.07 -16.98 5.82
N LYS A 250 -13.54 -17.67 6.87
CA LYS A 250 -13.23 -19.09 7.06
C LYS A 250 -13.95 -19.90 5.99
N LEU A 251 -13.18 -20.63 5.16
CA LEU A 251 -13.74 -21.44 4.07
C LEU A 251 -13.94 -22.90 4.48
N ALA A 252 -13.01 -23.47 5.24
CA ALA A 252 -13.04 -24.83 5.70
C ALA A 252 -12.19 -24.98 6.97
N GLU A 253 -12.49 -26.01 7.75
CA GLU A 253 -11.75 -26.44 8.93
C GLU A 253 -11.71 -27.98 8.91
N GLY A 254 -10.56 -28.58 9.19
CA GLY A 254 -10.42 -30.04 9.14
C GLY A 254 -8.97 -30.51 9.08
N GLN A 255 -8.78 -31.76 8.65
CA GLN A 255 -7.49 -32.42 8.53
C GLN A 255 -7.13 -32.64 7.06
N VAL A 256 -5.87 -32.39 6.71
CA VAL A 256 -5.33 -32.68 5.37
C VAL A 256 -4.45 -33.92 5.45
N PHE A 257 -4.81 -34.96 4.68
CA PHE A 257 -4.04 -36.20 4.58
C PHE A 257 -3.07 -36.12 3.40
N VAL A 258 -1.81 -36.49 3.64
CA VAL A 258 -0.74 -36.46 2.61
C VAL A 258 -0.25 -37.88 2.35
N PRO A 259 -0.13 -38.32 1.08
CA PRO A 259 0.40 -39.65 0.75
C PRO A 259 1.80 -39.87 1.32
N THR A 260 2.05 -41.06 1.89
CA THR A 260 3.33 -41.39 2.53
C THR A 260 4.52 -41.33 1.57
N GLU A 261 4.30 -41.63 0.29
CA GLU A 261 5.31 -41.58 -0.78
C GLU A 261 5.92 -40.19 -1.00
N VAL A 262 5.17 -39.11 -0.76
CA VAL A 262 5.67 -37.73 -0.86
C VAL A 262 6.80 -37.48 0.14
N TRP A 263 6.74 -38.11 1.32
CA TRP A 263 7.72 -37.96 2.39
C TRP A 263 8.99 -38.78 2.17
N ARG A 264 8.95 -39.81 1.31
CA ARG A 264 10.09 -40.70 1.07
C ARG A 264 11.11 -40.14 0.08
N GLY A 265 10.80 -39.03 -0.60
CA GLY A 265 11.59 -38.49 -1.70
C GLY A 265 11.54 -39.39 -2.94
N ARG A 266 11.81 -38.85 -4.13
CA ARG A 266 12.00 -39.70 -5.31
C ARG A 266 13.28 -40.51 -5.13
N THR A 267 13.15 -41.78 -4.77
CA THR A 267 14.21 -42.77 -5.00
C THR A 267 14.29 -42.98 -6.52
N SER A 268 15.20 -42.27 -7.18
CA SER A 268 15.71 -42.65 -8.51
C SER A 268 16.50 -43.95 -8.42
#